data_AF-A0A520JB13-F1
#
_entry.id   AF-A0A520JB13-F1
#
_cell.length_a   1.000
_cell.length_b   1.000
_cell.length_c   1.000
_cell.angle_alpha   90.00
_cell.angle_beta   90.00
_cell.angle_gamma   90.00
#
_symmetry.space_group_name_H-M   'P 1'
#
loop_
_entity.id
_entity.type
_entity.pdbx_description
1 polymer ?
#
loop_
_entity_poly.entity_id
_entity_poly.type
_entity_poly.pdbx_seq_one_letter_code
_entity_poly.pdbx_strand_id
1 'polypeptide(L)'
;MTDSPMTRRTFISATAMAGGLAAVPAASEATAPAVRGSDGVDVRWLDDTPALGHEGQSWGQPWPRGTRLAKAYRLGTDAVQTWPMAYWPDGSIKWTGHAIAADTGRAGPLRLATGAGARPAMPVAVRETADAIEVSVGTRRWQVGRRGEAIIVSASVGARETLRAVRLVATIQNGPDLEDGEGGTPPITTRAVATITAATIEQRGPLRAVIKVDGHHGAGTMPFSLRLYFHAGAQSVRIVHSLIFDGDPAKVFVRGLGLTGDVPMADALHDRHVRFAGEKGGLWGEAVRPLTGLRRDPGKAFRDAQVAGLRTPAEAGMPANVRAELRYIPAWGDFTLRQPNSDGFTITKRTKPGHGWIDVDTAGRAPGLGALRDR
;
A
#
# COMPACT_ATOMS: atom_id res chain seq x y z
N MET A 1 58.40 -26.76 0.97
CA MET A 1 58.23 -26.52 -0.48
C MET A 1 56.94 -27.21 -0.90
N THR A 2 55.94 -26.39 -1.23
CA THR A 2 54.68 -26.66 -1.93
C THR A 2 53.77 -27.80 -1.43
N ASP A 3 52.96 -27.44 -0.43
CA ASP A 3 51.61 -27.95 -0.20
C ASP A 3 50.70 -27.50 -1.37
N SER A 4 49.85 -28.38 -1.91
CA SER A 4 48.80 -28.03 -2.89
C SER A 4 47.44 -28.51 -2.38
N PRO A 5 46.44 -27.63 -2.21
CA PRO A 5 45.16 -28.00 -1.63
C PRO A 5 44.24 -28.71 -2.63
N MET A 6 43.60 -29.79 -2.18
CA MET A 6 42.52 -30.47 -2.90
C MET A 6 41.38 -29.49 -3.22
N THR A 7 41.04 -29.34 -4.50
CA THR A 7 39.94 -28.48 -4.96
C THR A 7 38.65 -29.28 -5.17
N ARG A 8 37.51 -28.58 -5.02
CA ARG A 8 36.12 -29.06 -5.12
C ARG A 8 35.77 -29.84 -6.41
N ARG A 9 36.63 -29.82 -7.43
CA ARG A 9 36.48 -30.55 -8.69
C ARG A 9 36.95 -32.02 -8.61
N THR A 10 37.79 -32.38 -7.65
CA THR A 10 38.30 -33.75 -7.49
C THR A 10 37.35 -34.66 -6.70
N PHE A 11 36.34 -34.08 -6.03
CA PHE A 11 35.31 -34.82 -5.29
C PHE A 11 34.12 -35.23 -6.17
N ILE A 12 33.89 -34.56 -7.31
CA ILE A 12 32.73 -34.80 -8.18
C ILE A 12 32.99 -35.89 -9.24
N SER A 13 34.24 -36.36 -9.39
CA SER A 13 34.62 -37.33 -10.43
C SER A 13 34.69 -38.79 -9.95
N ALA A 14 34.37 -39.09 -8.69
CA ALA A 14 34.61 -40.40 -8.08
C ALA A 14 33.33 -41.12 -7.58
N THR A 15 32.18 -40.93 -8.25
CA THR A 15 31.02 -41.80 -7.99
C THR A 15 30.19 -42.02 -9.25
N ALA A 16 30.86 -42.53 -10.27
CA ALA A 16 30.22 -43.25 -11.37
C ALA A 16 30.78 -44.67 -11.38
N MET A 17 29.87 -45.65 -11.34
CA MET A 17 30.06 -47.07 -11.68
C MET A 17 30.68 -47.99 -10.62
N ALA A 18 29.84 -48.55 -9.75
CA ALA A 18 29.95 -49.93 -9.29
C ALA A 18 28.54 -50.52 -9.16
N GLY A 19 28.20 -51.43 -10.09
CA GLY A 19 26.94 -52.17 -10.08
C GLY A 19 26.97 -53.33 -9.09
N GLY A 20 25.82 -53.61 -8.49
CA GLY A 20 25.59 -54.78 -7.66
C GLY A 20 24.08 -55.01 -7.52
N LEU A 21 23.63 -56.18 -7.97
CA LEU A 21 22.25 -56.65 -7.96
C LEU A 21 21.59 -56.46 -6.59
N ALA A 22 20.59 -55.58 -6.51
CA ALA A 22 19.65 -55.53 -5.41
C ALA A 22 18.24 -55.55 -6.00
N ALA A 23 17.42 -56.48 -5.51
CA ALA A 23 16.05 -56.69 -5.95
C ALA A 23 15.28 -55.36 -6.02
N VAL A 24 14.60 -55.12 -7.14
CA VAL A 24 13.60 -54.06 -7.25
C VAL A 24 12.50 -54.43 -6.26
N PRO A 25 12.30 -53.70 -5.14
CA PRO A 25 11.03 -53.84 -4.46
C PRO A 25 10.00 -53.29 -5.45
N ALA A 26 9.05 -54.12 -5.86
CA ALA A 26 7.85 -53.62 -6.51
C ALA A 26 7.31 -52.53 -5.58
N ALA A 27 7.50 -51.27 -5.96
CA ALA A 27 6.81 -50.17 -5.32
C ALA A 27 5.34 -50.42 -5.65
N SER A 28 4.65 -51.07 -4.72
CA SER A 28 3.21 -50.95 -4.63
C SER A 28 2.95 -49.45 -4.56
N GLU A 29 2.54 -48.85 -5.67
CA GLU A 29 1.79 -47.61 -5.64
C GLU A 29 0.54 -47.94 -4.82
N ALA A 30 0.68 -47.81 -3.50
CA ALA A 30 -0.44 -47.72 -2.61
C ALA A 30 -1.20 -46.50 -3.10
N THR A 31 -2.25 -46.76 -3.88
CA THR A 31 -3.22 -45.76 -4.29
C THR A 31 -3.84 -45.30 -2.98
N ALA A 32 -3.29 -44.24 -2.41
CA ALA A 32 -3.83 -43.63 -1.21
C ALA A 32 -5.31 -43.35 -1.53
N PRO A 33 -6.25 -43.83 -0.71
CA PRO A 33 -7.65 -43.59 -0.98
C PRO A 33 -7.82 -42.09 -1.13
N ALA A 34 -8.43 -41.68 -2.24
CA ALA A 34 -8.78 -40.28 -2.45
C ALA A 34 -9.68 -39.87 -1.29
N VAL A 35 -9.12 -39.16 -0.30
CA VAL A 35 -9.91 -38.57 0.76
C VAL A 35 -10.83 -37.58 0.06
N ARG A 36 -12.12 -37.96 -0.05
CA ARG A 36 -13.18 -37.04 -0.48
C ARG A 36 -13.04 -35.80 0.39
N GLY A 37 -12.87 -34.65 -0.26
CA GLY A 37 -12.39 -33.41 0.34
C GLY A 37 -12.93 -33.22 1.75
N SER A 38 -12.04 -33.29 2.74
CA SER A 38 -12.41 -32.83 4.07
C SER A 38 -12.78 -31.37 3.92
N ASP A 39 -14.05 -31.04 4.15
CA ASP A 39 -14.50 -29.67 4.30
C ASP A 39 -13.47 -28.96 5.19
N GLY A 40 -12.79 -27.96 4.65
CA GLY A 40 -11.56 -27.43 5.23
C GLY A 40 -11.75 -26.95 6.68
N VAL A 41 -10.64 -26.75 7.38
CA VAL A 41 -10.65 -26.15 8.73
C VAL A 41 -11.33 -24.78 8.69
N ASP A 42 -12.07 -24.46 9.74
CA ASP A 42 -12.70 -23.15 9.90
C ASP A 42 -11.65 -22.04 9.91
N VAL A 43 -11.92 -20.97 9.18
CA VAL A 43 -11.14 -19.74 9.17
C VAL A 43 -11.77 -18.78 10.17
N ARG A 44 -10.92 -18.04 10.89
CA ARG A 44 -11.33 -17.06 11.91
C ARG A 44 -10.54 -15.78 11.79
N TRP A 45 -11.09 -14.71 12.35
CA TRP A 45 -10.35 -13.46 12.57
C TRP A 45 -9.24 -13.69 13.58
N LEU A 46 -8.12 -12.99 13.41
CA LEU A 46 -6.94 -13.18 14.24
C LEU A 46 -7.22 -12.89 15.73
N ASP A 47 -8.02 -11.85 15.98
CA ASP A 47 -8.42 -11.41 17.32
C ASP A 47 -9.82 -11.91 17.72
N ASP A 48 -10.32 -12.95 17.03
CA ASP A 48 -11.66 -13.54 17.19
C ASP A 48 -12.84 -12.55 17.06
N THR A 49 -12.57 -11.30 16.69
CA THR A 49 -13.55 -10.22 16.51
C THR A 49 -13.64 -9.83 15.04
N PRO A 50 -14.84 -9.85 14.43
CA PRO A 50 -15.00 -9.39 13.06
C PRO A 50 -14.63 -7.91 12.90
N ALA A 51 -13.88 -7.59 11.86
CA ALA A 51 -13.54 -6.22 11.54
C ALA A 51 -14.81 -5.41 11.21
N LEU A 52 -14.91 -4.16 11.68
CA LEU A 52 -16.01 -3.25 11.31
C LEU A 52 -16.07 -3.02 9.78
N GLY A 53 -14.91 -3.07 9.13
CA GLY A 53 -14.77 -3.05 7.68
C GLY A 53 -13.36 -3.48 7.27
N HIS A 54 -13.21 -4.02 6.08
CA HIS A 54 -11.91 -4.36 5.50
C HIS A 54 -11.89 -4.09 4.00
N GLU A 55 -10.72 -3.71 3.48
CA GLU A 55 -10.47 -3.42 2.06
C GLU A 55 -10.15 -4.70 1.25
N GLY A 56 -10.70 -5.83 1.69
CA GLY A 56 -10.49 -7.17 1.15
C GLY A 56 -9.39 -7.95 1.89
N GLN A 57 -9.64 -9.25 2.12
CA GLN A 57 -8.74 -10.12 2.89
C GLN A 57 -8.15 -11.21 2.02
N SER A 58 -6.96 -11.67 2.40
CA SER A 58 -6.33 -12.87 1.85
C SER A 58 -5.78 -13.75 2.97
N TRP A 59 -5.88 -15.07 2.83
CA TRP A 59 -5.37 -16.04 3.80
C TRP A 59 -4.87 -17.31 3.10
N GLY A 60 -4.14 -18.14 3.84
CA GLY A 60 -3.69 -19.46 3.40
C GLY A 60 -4.49 -20.57 4.06
N GLN A 61 -4.74 -21.67 3.35
CA GLN A 61 -5.37 -22.87 3.87
C GLN A 61 -4.55 -24.13 3.54
N PRO A 62 -4.22 -24.97 4.55
CA PRO A 62 -3.57 -26.24 4.33
C PRO A 62 -4.56 -27.33 3.90
N TRP A 63 -4.06 -28.33 3.18
CA TRP A 63 -4.84 -29.47 2.71
C TRP A 63 -4.14 -30.80 2.99
N PRO A 64 -4.89 -31.86 3.35
CA PRO A 64 -4.36 -33.21 3.43
C PRO A 64 -3.75 -33.68 2.11
N ARG A 65 -2.71 -34.50 2.19
CA ARG A 65 -2.12 -35.16 1.02
C ARG A 65 -3.18 -35.97 0.27
N GLY A 66 -3.14 -35.93 -1.06
CA GLY A 66 -4.15 -36.52 -1.96
C GLY A 66 -5.28 -35.57 -2.35
N THR A 67 -5.38 -34.37 -1.76
CA THR A 67 -6.40 -33.39 -2.12
C THR A 67 -6.15 -32.79 -3.50
N ARG A 68 -7.19 -32.73 -4.34
CA ARG A 68 -7.15 -32.04 -5.65
C ARG A 68 -7.73 -30.64 -5.54
N LEU A 69 -7.17 -29.69 -6.30
CA LEU A 69 -7.71 -28.34 -6.39
C LEU A 69 -9.11 -28.38 -7.03
N ALA A 70 -10.11 -27.82 -6.34
CA ALA A 70 -11.45 -27.70 -6.89
C ALA A 70 -11.51 -26.57 -7.93
N LYS A 71 -12.50 -26.64 -8.84
CA LYS A 71 -12.73 -25.59 -9.85
C LYS A 71 -13.15 -24.25 -9.24
N ALA A 72 -13.83 -24.29 -8.09
CA ALA A 72 -14.30 -23.11 -7.38
C ALA A 72 -14.44 -23.41 -5.88
N TYR A 73 -14.30 -22.36 -5.09
CA TYR A 73 -14.52 -22.36 -3.66
C TYR A 73 -15.40 -21.18 -3.27
N ARG A 74 -16.08 -21.32 -2.13
CA ARG A 74 -16.94 -20.31 -1.53
C ARG A 74 -16.75 -20.21 -0.03
N LEU A 75 -16.98 -19.03 0.52
CA LEU A 75 -17.01 -18.77 1.96
C LEU A 75 -18.44 -18.34 2.32
N GLY A 76 -19.20 -19.24 2.96
CA GLY A 76 -20.64 -19.08 3.07
C GLY A 76 -21.30 -19.02 1.68
N THR A 77 -21.95 -17.92 1.34
CA THR A 77 -22.60 -17.71 0.04
C THR A 77 -21.67 -17.13 -1.03
N ASP A 78 -20.48 -16.67 -0.67
CA ASP A 78 -19.72 -15.78 -1.54
C ASP A 78 -18.59 -16.47 -2.28
N ALA A 79 -18.32 -15.99 -3.49
CA ALA A 79 -17.19 -16.46 -4.25
C ALA A 79 -15.88 -16.18 -3.50
N VAL A 80 -14.94 -17.12 -3.63
CA VAL A 80 -13.55 -16.95 -3.16
C VAL A 80 -12.62 -17.12 -4.35
N GLN A 81 -11.69 -16.19 -4.52
CA GLN A 81 -10.62 -16.36 -5.49
C GLN A 81 -9.52 -17.21 -4.87
N THR A 82 -9.19 -18.33 -5.52
CA THR A 82 -8.28 -19.35 -4.98
C THR A 82 -7.12 -19.60 -5.94
N TRP A 83 -5.91 -19.77 -5.40
CA TRP A 83 -4.73 -20.18 -6.15
C TRP A 83 -3.89 -21.19 -5.35
N PRO A 84 -3.20 -22.13 -6.01
CA PRO A 84 -2.26 -23.02 -5.33
C PRO A 84 -1.02 -22.24 -4.86
N MET A 85 -0.50 -22.58 -3.68
CA MET A 85 0.72 -22.00 -3.11
C MET A 85 1.82 -23.04 -2.91
N ALA A 86 1.45 -24.29 -2.61
CA ALA A 86 2.38 -25.40 -2.46
C ALA A 86 1.72 -26.73 -2.79
N TYR A 87 2.53 -27.71 -3.19
CA TYR A 87 2.12 -29.06 -3.50
C TYR A 87 2.86 -30.07 -2.62
N TRP A 88 2.25 -31.23 -2.40
CA TRP A 88 2.90 -32.41 -1.85
C TRP A 88 3.76 -33.10 -2.93
N PRO A 89 4.69 -34.01 -2.55
CA PRO A 89 5.53 -34.73 -3.52
C PRO A 89 4.74 -35.55 -4.55
N ASP A 90 3.51 -35.95 -4.25
CA ASP A 90 2.62 -36.66 -5.18
C ASP A 90 1.84 -35.71 -6.12
N GLY A 91 2.14 -34.41 -6.10
CA GLY A 91 1.48 -33.39 -6.91
C GLY A 91 0.13 -32.93 -6.38
N SER A 92 -0.39 -33.48 -5.29
CA SER A 92 -1.62 -33.00 -4.65
C SER A 92 -1.42 -31.63 -3.99
N ILE A 93 -2.48 -30.84 -3.84
CA ILE A 93 -2.35 -29.52 -3.21
C ILE A 93 -2.04 -29.64 -1.72
N LYS A 94 -1.05 -28.87 -1.26
CA LYS A 94 -0.67 -28.78 0.16
C LYS A 94 -1.16 -27.49 0.79
N TRP A 95 -1.01 -26.37 0.07
CA TRP A 95 -1.51 -25.06 0.50
C TRP A 95 -2.16 -24.33 -0.65
N THR A 96 -3.27 -23.66 -0.37
CA THR A 96 -3.90 -22.68 -1.27
C THR A 96 -3.93 -21.32 -0.61
N GLY A 97 -3.85 -20.28 -1.43
CA GLY A 97 -4.20 -18.92 -1.05
C GLY A 97 -5.61 -18.61 -1.49
N HIS A 98 -6.31 -17.83 -0.68
CA HIS A 98 -7.68 -17.42 -0.90
C HIS A 98 -7.81 -15.91 -0.74
N ALA A 99 -8.74 -15.30 -1.47
CA ALA A 99 -9.08 -13.89 -1.32
C ALA A 99 -10.60 -13.66 -1.41
N ILE A 100 -11.07 -12.71 -0.60
CA ILE A 100 -12.44 -12.18 -0.60
C ILE A 100 -12.44 -10.68 -0.97
N ALA A 101 -13.60 -10.20 -1.42
CA ALA A 101 -13.86 -8.78 -1.65
C ALA A 101 -13.80 -7.97 -0.35
N ALA A 102 -13.74 -6.65 -0.47
CA ALA A 102 -13.95 -5.72 0.63
C ALA A 102 -15.40 -5.79 1.12
N ASP A 103 -15.59 -5.79 2.43
CA ASP A 103 -16.89 -5.91 3.10
C ASP A 103 -16.74 -5.55 4.59
N THR A 104 -17.82 -5.71 5.34
CA THR A 104 -17.83 -5.85 6.80
C THR A 104 -17.39 -7.26 7.21
N GLY A 105 -16.74 -7.37 8.36
CA GLY A 105 -16.29 -8.65 8.89
C GLY A 105 -17.47 -9.53 9.31
N ARG A 106 -17.35 -10.83 9.08
CA ARG A 106 -18.37 -11.82 9.45
C ARG A 106 -18.04 -12.50 10.77
N ALA A 107 -19.09 -12.68 11.58
CA ALA A 107 -19.02 -13.46 12.80
C ALA A 107 -19.12 -14.97 12.53
N GLY A 108 -18.63 -15.75 13.49
CA GLY A 108 -18.72 -17.22 13.48
C GLY A 108 -17.57 -17.92 12.76
N PRO A 109 -17.55 -19.25 12.78
CA PRO A 109 -16.59 -20.03 12.01
C PRO A 109 -16.85 -19.84 10.52
N LEU A 110 -15.84 -19.36 9.79
CA LEU A 110 -15.94 -19.13 8.35
C LEU A 110 -15.36 -20.34 7.62
N ARG A 111 -16.25 -21.21 7.12
CA ARG A 111 -15.83 -22.45 6.47
C ARG A 111 -15.72 -22.30 4.96
N LEU A 112 -14.55 -22.64 4.44
CA LEU A 112 -14.34 -22.74 3.00
C LEU A 112 -14.95 -24.04 2.48
N ALA A 113 -15.89 -23.92 1.55
CA ALA A 113 -16.53 -25.06 0.89
C ALA A 113 -16.18 -25.07 -0.60
N THR A 114 -16.24 -26.24 -1.22
CA THR A 114 -16.17 -26.34 -2.68
C THR A 114 -17.48 -25.85 -3.30
N GLY A 115 -17.39 -25.31 -4.52
CA GLY A 115 -18.53 -24.82 -5.29
C GLY A 115 -18.46 -23.33 -5.62
N ALA A 116 -19.37 -22.90 -6.49
CA ALA A 116 -19.49 -21.49 -6.86
C ALA A 116 -20.18 -20.70 -5.74
N GLY A 117 -19.73 -19.47 -5.54
CA GLY A 117 -20.41 -18.49 -4.69
C GLY A 117 -20.87 -17.27 -5.48
N ALA A 118 -21.60 -16.37 -4.81
CA ALA A 118 -22.05 -15.10 -5.34
C ALA A 118 -20.86 -14.24 -5.78
N ARG A 119 -20.95 -13.66 -6.98
CA ARG A 119 -19.92 -12.76 -7.51
C ARG A 119 -19.95 -11.42 -6.76
N PRO A 120 -18.80 -10.74 -6.60
CA PRO A 120 -18.77 -9.43 -5.99
C PRO A 120 -19.54 -8.40 -6.83
N ALA A 121 -20.21 -7.47 -6.16
CA ALA A 121 -20.96 -6.39 -6.83
C ALA A 121 -20.04 -5.45 -7.64
N MET A 122 -18.82 -5.22 -7.15
CA MET A 122 -17.81 -4.38 -7.79
C MET A 122 -16.54 -5.19 -8.05
N PRO A 123 -16.51 -6.06 -9.08
CA PRO A 123 -15.36 -6.89 -9.38
C PRO A 123 -14.15 -6.04 -9.79
N VAL A 124 -12.96 -6.60 -9.60
CA VAL A 124 -11.72 -6.06 -10.16
C VAL A 124 -11.65 -6.40 -11.65
N ALA A 125 -11.39 -5.42 -12.50
CA ALA A 125 -11.00 -5.63 -13.88
C ALA A 125 -9.61 -5.05 -14.13
N VAL A 126 -8.81 -5.76 -14.94
CA VAL A 126 -7.43 -5.35 -15.28
C VAL A 126 -7.28 -5.34 -16.80
N ARG A 127 -6.78 -4.24 -17.35
CA ARG A 127 -6.50 -4.07 -18.77
C ARG A 127 -5.05 -3.64 -18.95
N GLU A 128 -4.34 -4.30 -19.86
CA GLU A 128 -2.98 -3.88 -20.22
C GLU A 128 -3.04 -3.01 -21.46
N THR A 129 -2.24 -1.94 -21.45
CA THR A 129 -1.97 -1.08 -22.59
C THR A 129 -0.46 -1.04 -22.83
N ALA A 130 -0.03 -0.35 -23.89
CA ALA A 130 1.40 -0.16 -24.15
C ALA A 130 2.09 0.55 -22.96
N ASP A 131 1.45 1.57 -22.41
CA ASP A 131 2.09 2.49 -21.46
C ASP A 131 1.74 2.21 -19.99
N ALA A 132 0.58 1.60 -19.73
CA ALA A 132 0.04 1.40 -18.39
C ALA A 132 -0.66 0.05 -18.18
N ILE A 133 -0.78 -0.36 -16.92
CA ILE A 133 -1.74 -1.38 -16.47
C ILE A 133 -2.91 -0.63 -15.81
N GLU A 134 -4.09 -0.72 -16.40
CA GLU A 134 -5.30 -0.11 -15.88
C GLU A 134 -6.05 -1.10 -15.00
N VAL A 135 -6.46 -0.65 -13.83
CA VAL A 135 -7.30 -1.41 -12.90
C VAL A 135 -8.60 -0.64 -12.66
N SER A 136 -9.73 -1.32 -12.60
CA SER A 136 -11.00 -0.74 -12.18
C SER A 136 -11.72 -1.59 -11.13
N VAL A 137 -12.40 -0.89 -10.22
CA VAL A 137 -13.25 -1.46 -9.16
C VAL A 137 -14.45 -0.52 -9.00
N GLY A 138 -15.59 -0.91 -9.58
CA GLY A 138 -16.75 -0.03 -9.68
C GLY A 138 -16.43 1.25 -10.45
N THR A 139 -16.68 2.42 -9.84
CA THR A 139 -16.37 3.73 -10.44
C THR A 139 -14.91 4.16 -10.28
N ARG A 140 -14.11 3.42 -9.50
CA ARG A 140 -12.71 3.73 -9.26
C ARG A 140 -11.83 3.17 -10.36
N ARG A 141 -10.88 3.98 -10.82
CA ARG A 141 -9.90 3.62 -11.83
C ARG A 141 -8.50 4.00 -11.36
N TRP A 142 -7.54 3.13 -11.64
CA TRP A 142 -6.12 3.34 -11.37
C TRP A 142 -5.32 3.04 -12.63
N GLN A 143 -4.36 3.90 -12.94
CA GLN A 143 -3.39 3.70 -14.00
C GLN A 143 -2.03 3.45 -13.36
N VAL A 144 -1.53 2.22 -13.44
CA VAL A 144 -0.22 1.83 -12.93
C VAL A 144 0.80 1.97 -14.06
N GLY A 145 1.86 2.76 -13.81
CA GLY A 145 2.92 2.97 -14.79
C GLY A 145 3.75 1.70 -14.99
N ARG A 146 4.05 1.38 -16.26
CA ARG A 146 4.92 0.22 -16.59
C ARG A 146 6.40 0.56 -16.62
N ARG A 147 6.71 1.85 -16.82
CA ARG A 147 8.04 2.46 -16.93
C ARG A 147 7.96 3.92 -16.47
N GLY A 148 9.11 4.59 -16.36
CA GLY A 148 9.18 5.98 -15.94
C GLY A 148 9.16 6.12 -14.42
N GLU A 149 8.60 7.20 -13.89
CA GLU A 149 8.75 7.52 -12.45
C GLU A 149 7.51 7.23 -11.60
N ALA A 150 6.32 7.19 -12.22
CA ALA A 150 5.05 7.16 -11.50
C ALA A 150 4.51 5.73 -11.33
N ILE A 151 4.52 5.23 -10.09
CA ILE A 151 3.93 3.92 -9.73
C ILE A 151 2.40 3.94 -9.87
N ILE A 152 1.79 5.10 -9.69
CA ILE A 152 0.40 5.39 -10.07
C ILE A 152 0.44 6.68 -10.89
N VAL A 153 0.19 6.56 -12.19
CA VAL A 153 0.12 7.68 -13.13
C VAL A 153 -1.06 8.58 -12.76
N SER A 154 -2.24 7.98 -12.59
CA SER A 154 -3.46 8.65 -12.14
C SER A 154 -4.40 7.68 -11.43
N ALA A 155 -5.25 8.22 -10.57
CA ALA A 155 -6.41 7.54 -10.02
C ALA A 155 -7.63 8.47 -10.07
N SER A 156 -8.80 7.87 -10.30
CA SER A 156 -10.04 8.61 -10.47
C SER A 156 -11.22 7.94 -9.79
N VAL A 157 -12.21 8.73 -9.39
CA VAL A 157 -13.53 8.29 -8.98
C VAL A 157 -14.54 8.84 -9.98
N GLY A 158 -15.15 7.95 -10.77
CA GLY A 158 -15.98 8.33 -11.91
C GLY A 158 -15.16 9.09 -12.96
N ALA A 159 -15.56 10.32 -13.24
CA ALA A 159 -14.87 11.22 -14.17
C ALA A 159 -13.80 12.12 -13.51
N ARG A 160 -13.73 12.14 -12.17
CA ARG A 160 -12.85 13.05 -11.44
C ARG A 160 -11.52 12.38 -11.12
N GLU A 161 -10.42 12.97 -11.56
CA GLU A 161 -9.08 12.61 -11.10
C GLU A 161 -8.87 13.10 -9.66
N THR A 162 -8.49 12.19 -8.76
CA THR A 162 -8.31 12.47 -7.33
C THR A 162 -6.84 12.39 -6.90
N LEU A 163 -6.00 11.75 -7.70
CA LEU A 163 -4.59 11.55 -7.42
C LEU A 163 -3.83 11.35 -8.73
N ARG A 164 -2.63 11.91 -8.84
CA ARG A 164 -1.73 11.66 -9.98
C ARG A 164 -0.27 11.68 -9.57
N ALA A 165 0.57 11.17 -10.47
CA ALA A 165 2.02 11.21 -10.34
C ALA A 165 2.54 10.69 -8.99
N VAL A 166 1.99 9.55 -8.52
CA VAL A 166 2.49 8.92 -7.30
C VAL A 166 3.85 8.31 -7.60
N ARG A 167 4.88 8.77 -6.90
CA ARG A 167 6.29 8.46 -7.12
C ARG A 167 6.95 8.03 -5.83
N LEU A 168 7.93 7.15 -5.94
CA LEU A 168 8.87 6.85 -4.86
C LEU A 168 10.00 7.88 -4.90
N VAL A 169 10.37 8.41 -3.73
CA VAL A 169 11.46 9.38 -3.58
C VAL A 169 12.45 8.92 -2.53
N ALA A 170 13.72 9.20 -2.78
CA ALA A 170 14.80 9.01 -1.83
C ALA A 170 15.62 10.29 -1.71
N THR A 171 16.19 10.51 -0.54
CA THR A 171 17.19 11.55 -0.28
C THR A 171 18.38 10.88 0.36
N ILE A 172 19.54 11.05 -0.26
CA ILE A 172 20.82 10.46 0.19
C ILE A 172 21.83 11.57 0.46
N GLN A 173 22.77 11.30 1.37
CA GLN A 173 23.89 12.15 1.71
C GLN A 173 25.20 11.40 1.46
N ASN A 174 26.25 12.13 1.07
CA ASN A 174 27.59 11.58 0.83
C ASN A 174 28.49 11.55 2.08
N GLY A 175 27.92 11.81 3.25
CA GLY A 175 28.59 11.86 4.55
C GLY A 175 27.56 12.03 5.68
N PRO A 176 27.96 11.83 6.94
CA PRO A 176 27.09 12.08 8.09
C PRO A 176 26.84 13.59 8.27
N ASP A 177 25.78 13.92 9.02
CA ASP A 177 25.55 15.29 9.49
C ASP A 177 26.74 15.73 10.39
N LEU A 178 27.13 17.00 10.28
CA LEU A 178 28.16 17.59 11.15
C LEU A 178 27.60 17.81 12.56
N GLU A 179 28.46 17.73 13.57
CA GLU A 179 28.07 18.10 14.93
C GLU A 179 27.87 19.63 15.05
N ASP A 180 27.00 20.04 15.98
CA ASP A 180 26.73 21.47 16.19
C ASP A 180 28.01 22.20 16.62
N GLY A 181 28.38 23.25 15.86
CA GLY A 181 29.59 24.04 16.11
C GLY A 181 30.87 23.43 15.52
N GLU A 182 30.79 22.25 14.89
CA GLU A 182 31.90 21.68 14.15
C GLU A 182 32.15 22.48 12.85
N GLY A 183 33.38 22.93 12.65
CA GLY A 183 33.80 23.55 11.40
C GLY A 183 33.94 22.48 10.31
N GLY A 184 33.35 22.68 9.14
CA GLY A 184 33.43 21.70 8.06
C GLY A 184 32.53 22.04 6.86
N THR A 185 32.59 21.21 5.83
CA THR A 185 31.65 21.28 4.71
C THR A 185 30.49 20.32 4.97
N PRO A 186 29.23 20.77 5.04
CA PRO A 186 28.08 19.89 5.22
C PRO A 186 27.98 18.85 4.10
N PRO A 187 27.43 17.65 4.37
CA PRO A 187 27.29 16.63 3.35
C PRO A 187 26.38 17.09 2.20
N ILE A 188 26.76 16.72 0.99
CA ILE A 188 25.97 16.97 -0.22
C ILE A 188 24.75 16.06 -0.16
N THR A 189 23.58 16.68 -0.22
CA THR A 189 22.29 16.00 -0.24
C THR A 189 21.77 15.88 -1.67
N THR A 190 21.49 14.66 -2.11
CA THR A 190 20.93 14.37 -3.43
C THR A 190 19.54 13.77 -3.28
N ARG A 191 18.54 14.41 -3.90
CA ARG A 191 17.18 13.88 -4.01
C ARG A 191 17.03 13.12 -5.32
N ALA A 192 16.49 11.91 -5.24
CA ALA A 192 16.19 11.08 -6.40
C ALA A 192 14.70 10.70 -6.43
N VAL A 193 14.13 10.68 -7.63
CA VAL A 193 12.88 10.00 -7.92
C VAL A 193 13.22 8.61 -8.45
N ALA A 194 12.49 7.59 -8.03
CA ALA A 194 12.76 6.23 -8.47
C ALA A 194 12.33 6.02 -9.93
N THR A 195 13.07 5.18 -10.64
CA THR A 195 12.78 4.78 -12.02
C THR A 195 12.23 3.36 -12.02
N ILE A 196 11.05 3.20 -12.63
CA ILE A 196 10.36 1.93 -12.87
C ILE A 196 10.97 1.28 -14.11
N THR A 197 11.40 0.04 -13.93
CA THR A 197 11.98 -0.78 -15.02
C THR A 197 10.97 -1.76 -15.59
N ALA A 198 10.03 -2.25 -14.77
CA ALA A 198 8.97 -3.16 -15.18
C ALA A 198 7.74 -3.09 -14.26
N ALA A 199 6.57 -3.40 -14.83
CA ALA A 199 5.37 -3.76 -14.08
C ALA A 199 4.77 -5.06 -14.65
N THR A 200 4.47 -5.99 -13.75
CA THR A 200 4.01 -7.36 -14.07
C THR A 200 2.76 -7.68 -13.27
N ILE A 201 1.74 -8.24 -13.93
CA ILE A 201 0.54 -8.73 -13.23
C ILE A 201 0.86 -10.12 -12.66
N GLU A 202 1.06 -10.21 -11.35
CA GLU A 202 1.28 -11.48 -10.66
C GLU A 202 -0.02 -12.26 -10.47
N GLN A 203 -1.14 -11.55 -10.28
CA GLN A 203 -2.46 -12.16 -10.19
C GLN A 203 -3.52 -11.33 -10.89
N ARG A 204 -4.39 -12.03 -11.62
CA ARG A 204 -5.50 -11.46 -12.38
C ARG A 204 -6.77 -12.22 -12.02
N GLY A 205 -7.69 -11.57 -11.30
CA GLY A 205 -8.98 -12.16 -11.01
C GLY A 205 -10.00 -11.14 -10.52
N PRO A 206 -11.30 -11.51 -10.53
CA PRO A 206 -12.40 -10.58 -10.28
C PRO A 206 -12.54 -10.17 -8.82
N LEU A 207 -11.91 -10.86 -7.87
CA LEU A 207 -11.93 -10.47 -6.45
C LEU A 207 -10.61 -9.81 -6.03
N ARG A 208 -9.49 -10.19 -6.64
CA ARG A 208 -8.17 -9.67 -6.31
C ARG A 208 -7.28 -9.61 -7.54
N ALA A 209 -6.58 -8.50 -7.72
CA ALA A 209 -5.47 -8.38 -8.64
C ALA A 209 -4.21 -7.92 -7.89
N VAL A 210 -3.06 -8.42 -8.34
CA VAL A 210 -1.75 -8.05 -7.80
C VAL A 210 -0.84 -7.62 -8.93
N ILE A 211 -0.32 -6.41 -8.84
CA ILE A 211 0.66 -5.87 -9.78
C ILE A 211 1.97 -5.67 -9.03
N LYS A 212 3.02 -6.33 -9.51
CA LYS A 212 4.40 -6.11 -9.08
C LYS A 212 5.02 -5.01 -9.93
N VAL A 213 5.66 -4.04 -9.29
CA VAL A 213 6.41 -2.95 -9.91
C VAL A 213 7.84 -3.04 -9.39
N ASP A 214 8.79 -3.16 -10.31
CA ASP A 214 10.21 -3.21 -9.99
C ASP A 214 10.91 -1.97 -10.54
N GLY A 215 11.98 -1.57 -9.86
CA GLY A 215 12.77 -0.43 -10.28
C GLY A 215 13.94 -0.18 -9.34
N HIS A 216 14.51 1.01 -9.42
CA HIS A 216 15.60 1.44 -8.57
C HIS A 216 15.45 2.92 -8.22
N HIS A 217 16.08 3.34 -7.13
CA HIS A 217 16.28 4.75 -6.84
C HIS A 217 17.56 5.22 -7.55
N GLY A 218 17.81 6.54 -7.54
CA GLY A 218 19.06 7.12 -8.04
C GLY A 218 19.51 6.63 -9.43
N ALA A 219 20.81 6.75 -9.71
CA ALA A 219 21.43 6.26 -10.94
C ALA A 219 21.68 4.73 -10.89
N GLY A 220 20.64 3.94 -10.63
CA GLY A 220 20.70 2.47 -10.64
C GLY A 220 20.94 1.80 -9.29
N THR A 221 20.76 2.49 -8.17
CA THR A 221 21.02 1.97 -6.81
C THR A 221 19.74 1.84 -6.00
N MET A 222 19.83 1.16 -4.85
CA MET A 222 18.72 0.89 -3.95
C MET A 222 17.50 0.32 -4.69
N PRO A 223 17.61 -0.88 -5.29
CA PRO A 223 16.53 -1.48 -6.04
C PRO A 223 15.32 -1.71 -5.14
N PHE A 224 14.13 -1.53 -5.71
CA PHE A 224 12.87 -1.77 -5.03
C PHE A 224 12.02 -2.81 -5.76
N SER A 225 11.20 -3.48 -4.98
CA SER A 225 10.11 -4.32 -5.47
C SER A 225 8.84 -3.96 -4.69
N LEU A 226 7.83 -3.52 -5.42
CA LEU A 226 6.59 -3.00 -4.88
C LEU A 226 5.43 -3.85 -5.37
N ARG A 227 4.48 -4.19 -4.49
CA ARG A 227 3.23 -4.88 -4.87
C ARG A 227 2.04 -4.02 -4.55
N LEU A 228 1.22 -3.78 -5.59
CA LEU A 228 -0.06 -3.11 -5.53
C LEU A 228 -1.16 -4.17 -5.49
N TYR A 229 -1.95 -4.17 -4.41
CA TYR A 229 -3.08 -5.08 -4.24
C TYR A 229 -4.38 -4.33 -4.42
N PHE A 230 -5.19 -4.84 -5.35
CA PHE A 230 -6.53 -4.34 -5.62
C PHE A 230 -7.53 -5.43 -5.27
N HIS A 231 -8.57 -5.07 -4.54
CA HIS A 231 -9.64 -5.97 -4.16
C HIS A 231 -10.98 -5.47 -4.66
N ALA A 232 -11.89 -6.39 -4.97
CA ALA A 232 -13.26 -6.06 -5.34
C ALA A 232 -13.93 -5.27 -4.20
N GLY A 233 -14.69 -4.24 -4.54
CA GLY A 233 -15.34 -3.34 -3.56
C GLY A 233 -14.39 -2.40 -2.79
N ALA A 234 -13.07 -2.61 -2.83
CA ALA A 234 -12.11 -1.78 -2.11
C ALA A 234 -12.09 -0.34 -2.65
N GLN A 235 -11.90 0.60 -1.75
CA GLN A 235 -11.75 2.02 -2.06
C GLN A 235 -10.31 2.46 -2.21
N SER A 236 -9.38 1.65 -1.69
CA SER A 236 -7.96 1.93 -1.62
C SER A 236 -7.14 0.88 -2.38
N VAL A 237 -5.87 1.21 -2.63
CA VAL A 237 -4.85 0.25 -3.08
C VAL A 237 -3.88 0.01 -1.93
N ARG A 238 -3.66 -1.26 -1.58
CA ARG A 238 -2.64 -1.61 -0.60
C ARG A 238 -1.28 -1.69 -1.28
N ILE A 239 -0.28 -1.03 -0.70
CA ILE A 239 1.10 -1.03 -1.17
C ILE A 239 1.95 -1.84 -0.21
N VAL A 240 2.71 -2.81 -0.73
CA VAL A 240 3.82 -3.44 0.00
C VAL A 240 5.10 -3.05 -0.73
N HIS A 241 5.94 -2.24 -0.07
CA HIS A 241 7.19 -1.71 -0.62
C HIS A 241 8.39 -2.38 0.04
N SER A 242 9.23 -3.04 -0.75
CA SER A 242 10.49 -3.63 -0.32
C SER A 242 11.63 -2.95 -1.05
N LEU A 243 12.69 -2.60 -0.32
CA LEU A 243 13.89 -1.96 -0.83
C LEU A 243 15.11 -2.69 -0.29
N ILE A 244 16.14 -2.81 -1.13
CA ILE A 244 17.46 -3.32 -0.73
C ILE A 244 18.40 -2.12 -0.69
N PHE A 245 19.10 -1.92 0.42
CA PHE A 245 20.21 -0.97 0.47
C PHE A 245 21.48 -1.68 -0.01
N ASP A 246 22.02 -1.22 -1.14
CA ASP A 246 23.21 -1.75 -1.81
C ASP A 246 24.34 -0.71 -1.91
N GLY A 247 24.19 0.44 -1.22
CA GLY A 247 25.21 1.47 -1.14
C GLY A 247 26.37 1.10 -0.20
N ASP A 248 27.51 1.75 -0.37
CA ASP A 248 28.62 1.69 0.58
C ASP A 248 28.21 2.44 1.86
N PRO A 249 28.04 1.76 3.01
CA PRO A 249 27.57 2.40 4.24
C PRO A 249 28.54 3.44 4.80
N ALA A 250 29.81 3.44 4.36
CA ALA A 250 30.78 4.47 4.71
C ALA A 250 30.65 5.75 3.87
N LYS A 251 29.88 5.72 2.77
CA LYS A 251 29.80 6.82 1.78
C LYS A 251 28.38 7.27 1.47
N VAL A 252 27.37 6.44 1.73
CA VAL A 252 25.98 6.71 1.35
C VAL A 252 25.09 6.61 2.58
N PHE A 253 24.52 7.74 2.98
CA PHE A 253 23.63 7.85 4.13
C PHE A 253 22.22 8.13 3.64
N VAL A 254 21.25 7.27 3.97
CA VAL A 254 19.85 7.48 3.60
C VAL A 254 19.23 8.49 4.56
N ARG A 255 18.87 9.66 4.05
CA ARG A 255 18.30 10.77 4.83
C ARG A 255 16.78 10.83 4.77
N GLY A 256 16.17 10.25 3.73
CA GLY A 256 14.73 10.19 3.57
C GLY A 256 14.31 9.17 2.52
N LEU A 257 13.21 8.48 2.80
CA LEU A 257 12.50 7.59 1.87
C LEU A 257 11.02 7.92 1.98
N GLY A 258 10.30 7.93 0.87
CA GLY A 258 8.87 8.23 0.92
C GLY A 258 8.15 8.06 -0.40
N LEU A 259 6.83 8.31 -0.32
CA LEU A 259 5.96 8.45 -1.47
C LEU A 259 5.53 9.90 -1.58
N THR A 260 5.47 10.41 -2.80
CA THR A 260 4.86 11.70 -3.13
C THR A 260 3.78 11.51 -4.17
N GLY A 261 2.76 12.35 -4.19
CA GLY A 261 1.76 12.38 -5.25
C GLY A 261 1.02 13.71 -5.23
N ASP A 262 0.36 14.03 -6.34
CA ASP A 262 -0.36 15.28 -6.50
C ASP A 262 -1.86 15.03 -6.38
N VAL A 263 -2.55 15.88 -5.61
CA VAL A 263 -4.01 15.92 -5.53
C VAL A 263 -4.48 17.12 -6.33
N PRO A 264 -5.16 16.94 -7.48
CA PRO A 264 -5.69 18.06 -8.26
C PRO A 264 -6.78 18.79 -7.45
N MET A 265 -6.52 20.03 -7.05
CA MET A 265 -7.46 20.84 -6.26
C MET A 265 -8.02 22.02 -7.03
N ALA A 266 -9.32 22.00 -7.29
CA ALA A 266 -10.03 23.03 -8.05
C ALA A 266 -10.96 23.89 -7.18
N ASP A 267 -11.41 23.40 -6.02
CA ASP A 267 -12.33 24.18 -5.17
C ASP A 267 -11.65 25.40 -4.52
N ALA A 268 -12.46 26.28 -3.94
CA ALA A 268 -12.01 27.44 -3.19
C ALA A 268 -11.13 27.04 -1.99
N LEU A 269 -10.22 27.91 -1.56
CA LEU A 269 -9.25 27.58 -0.50
C LEU A 269 -9.90 27.20 0.85
N HIS A 270 -11.11 27.68 1.13
CA HIS A 270 -11.84 27.32 2.35
C HIS A 270 -12.61 25.99 2.25
N ASP A 271 -12.65 25.38 1.07
CA ASP A 271 -13.22 24.05 0.77
C ASP A 271 -12.12 23.00 0.49
N ARG A 272 -10.85 23.36 0.68
CA ARG A 272 -9.70 22.43 0.63
C ARG A 272 -9.33 22.06 2.05
N HIS A 273 -9.28 20.77 2.37
CA HIS A 273 -9.12 20.28 3.71
C HIS A 273 -7.90 19.37 3.86
N VAL A 274 -7.22 19.54 4.98
CA VAL A 274 -6.12 18.69 5.43
C VAL A 274 -6.55 18.00 6.72
N ARG A 275 -6.21 16.73 6.86
CA ARG A 275 -6.45 15.94 8.07
C ARG A 275 -5.24 15.10 8.44
N PHE A 276 -5.02 14.95 9.73
CA PHE A 276 -4.09 13.99 10.29
C PHE A 276 -4.79 13.20 11.39
N ALA A 277 -4.67 11.87 11.35
CA ALA A 277 -5.13 11.04 12.44
C ALA A 277 -4.19 11.23 13.65
N GLY A 278 -4.79 11.39 14.83
CA GLY A 278 -4.11 11.52 16.12
C GLY A 278 -4.35 10.31 17.02
N GLU A 279 -3.92 10.41 18.26
CA GLU A 279 -4.05 9.34 19.26
C GLU A 279 -5.51 9.01 19.57
N LYS A 280 -5.76 7.76 19.99
CA LYS A 280 -7.05 7.29 20.53
C LYS A 280 -8.26 7.57 19.60
N GLY A 281 -8.03 7.50 18.29
CA GLY A 281 -9.06 7.75 17.27
C GLY A 281 -9.35 9.23 17.02
N GLY A 282 -8.54 10.14 17.58
CA GLY A 282 -8.62 11.56 17.28
C GLY A 282 -8.32 11.86 15.81
N LEU A 283 -8.92 12.94 15.29
CA LEU A 283 -8.69 13.42 13.94
C LEU A 283 -8.52 14.94 13.99
N TRP A 284 -7.29 15.39 13.76
CA TRP A 284 -7.04 16.81 13.53
C TRP A 284 -7.40 17.15 12.09
N GLY A 285 -8.02 18.31 11.88
CA GLY A 285 -8.31 18.78 10.53
C GLY A 285 -8.56 20.28 10.45
N GLU A 286 -8.12 20.87 9.34
CA GLU A 286 -8.28 22.29 9.04
C GLU A 286 -8.54 22.48 7.54
N ALA A 287 -9.15 23.60 7.17
CA ALA A 287 -9.16 24.04 5.79
C ALA A 287 -7.89 24.86 5.47
N VAL A 288 -7.47 24.86 4.20
CA VAL A 288 -6.35 25.68 3.73
C VAL A 288 -6.59 27.16 4.05
N ARG A 289 -7.82 27.66 3.91
CA ARG A 289 -8.24 28.97 4.44
C ARG A 289 -9.32 28.78 5.52
N PRO A 290 -8.99 28.92 6.82
CA PRO A 290 -9.95 28.73 7.89
C PRO A 290 -10.99 29.87 7.94
N LEU A 291 -12.25 29.50 8.11
CA LEU A 291 -13.40 30.39 8.32
C LEU A 291 -13.88 30.36 9.78
N THR A 292 -13.25 29.56 10.62
CA THR A 292 -13.54 29.42 12.06
C THR A 292 -12.60 30.27 12.90
N GLY A 293 -13.02 30.68 14.09
CA GLY A 293 -12.17 31.43 15.03
C GLY A 293 -11.81 32.85 14.57
N LEU A 294 -12.49 33.37 13.54
CA LEU A 294 -12.27 34.71 13.04
C LEU A 294 -12.90 35.77 13.95
N ARG A 295 -12.39 37.01 13.88
CA ARG A 295 -12.97 38.18 14.56
C ARG A 295 -14.40 38.50 14.11
N ARG A 296 -14.75 38.11 12.88
CA ARG A 296 -16.08 38.31 12.27
C ARG A 296 -16.63 36.96 11.85
N ASP A 297 -17.88 36.72 12.19
CA ASP A 297 -18.50 35.43 11.98
C ASP A 297 -19.02 35.28 10.52
N PRO A 298 -18.52 34.32 9.71
CA PRO A 298 -19.10 34.02 8.39
C PRO A 298 -20.51 33.42 8.45
N GLY A 299 -20.97 33.02 9.63
CA GLY A 299 -22.26 32.36 9.87
C GLY A 299 -22.10 30.87 10.20
N LYS A 300 -23.03 30.35 11.01
CA LYS A 300 -22.97 28.97 11.55
C LYS A 300 -22.85 27.92 10.44
N ALA A 301 -23.62 28.08 9.37
CA ALA A 301 -23.60 27.14 8.24
C ALA A 301 -22.22 27.02 7.56
N PHE A 302 -21.46 28.13 7.45
CA PHE A 302 -20.11 28.11 6.90
C PHE A 302 -19.13 27.39 7.84
N ARG A 303 -19.19 27.70 9.13
CA ARG A 303 -18.31 27.08 10.15
C ARG A 303 -18.55 25.58 10.25
N ASP A 304 -19.81 25.16 10.37
CA ASP A 304 -20.18 23.76 10.52
C ASP A 304 -19.78 22.95 9.27
N ALA A 305 -20.07 23.48 8.07
CA ALA A 305 -19.68 22.83 6.83
C ALA A 305 -18.15 22.66 6.75
N GLN A 306 -17.39 23.70 7.08
CA GLN A 306 -15.94 23.64 7.02
C GLN A 306 -15.34 22.65 8.04
N VAL A 307 -15.86 22.61 9.27
CA VAL A 307 -15.42 21.65 10.30
C VAL A 307 -15.73 20.21 9.89
N ALA A 308 -16.90 19.97 9.29
CA ALA A 308 -17.24 18.67 8.69
C ALA A 308 -16.42 18.36 7.41
N GLY A 309 -15.69 19.36 6.90
CA GLY A 309 -15.00 19.43 5.61
C GLY A 309 -15.90 19.24 4.39
N LEU A 310 -17.15 19.63 4.53
CA LEU A 310 -18.09 19.72 3.43
C LEU A 310 -17.88 21.03 2.69
N ARG A 311 -18.37 21.09 1.45
CA ARG A 311 -18.41 22.37 0.73
C ARG A 311 -19.22 23.39 1.54
N THR A 312 -18.63 24.56 1.73
CA THR A 312 -19.32 25.69 2.36
C THR A 312 -20.43 26.23 1.46
N PRO A 313 -21.42 26.97 2.03
CA PRO A 313 -22.40 27.69 1.23
C PRO A 313 -21.74 28.68 0.25
N ALA A 314 -22.47 29.11 -0.78
CA ALA A 314 -21.93 30.08 -1.73
C ALA A 314 -21.50 31.38 -1.04
N GLU A 315 -20.33 31.91 -1.41
CA GLU A 315 -19.78 33.15 -0.83
C GLU A 315 -20.75 34.35 -0.93
N ALA A 316 -21.63 34.38 -1.93
CA ALA A 316 -22.68 35.40 -2.05
C ALA A 316 -23.60 35.47 -0.82
N GLY A 317 -23.81 34.36 -0.12
CA GLY A 317 -24.57 34.27 1.13
C GLY A 317 -23.75 34.58 2.39
N MET A 318 -22.44 34.82 2.28
CA MET A 318 -21.59 35.21 3.40
C MET A 318 -21.83 36.68 3.78
N PRO A 319 -21.83 37.05 5.07
CA PRO A 319 -21.89 38.44 5.52
C PRO A 319 -20.88 39.33 4.79
N ALA A 320 -21.33 40.49 4.30
CA ALA A 320 -20.54 41.35 3.43
C ALA A 320 -19.21 41.78 4.06
N ASN A 321 -19.20 42.02 5.37
CA ASN A 321 -18.02 42.39 6.16
C ASN A 321 -17.00 41.25 6.32
N VAL A 322 -17.40 39.98 6.17
CA VAL A 322 -16.47 38.85 6.13
C VAL A 322 -16.01 38.61 4.70
N ARG A 323 -16.95 38.61 3.75
CA ARG A 323 -16.68 38.39 2.32
C ARG A 323 -15.65 39.38 1.77
N ALA A 324 -15.81 40.67 2.08
CA ALA A 324 -14.90 41.72 1.63
C ALA A 324 -13.46 41.55 2.14
N GLU A 325 -13.29 40.81 3.25
CA GLU A 325 -12.03 40.69 3.99
C GLU A 325 -11.41 39.28 3.88
N LEU A 326 -12.01 38.36 3.11
CA LEU A 326 -11.50 36.98 2.92
C LEU A 326 -10.03 36.92 2.47
N ARG A 327 -9.58 37.94 1.72
CA ARG A 327 -8.19 38.05 1.25
C ARG A 327 -7.17 38.23 2.37
N TYR A 328 -7.59 38.72 3.54
CA TYR A 328 -6.71 38.92 4.69
C TYR A 328 -6.62 37.70 5.61
N ILE A 329 -7.44 36.67 5.36
CA ILE A 329 -7.31 35.38 6.04
C ILE A 329 -6.16 34.62 5.37
N PRO A 330 -5.09 34.28 6.11
CA PRO A 330 -3.98 33.52 5.55
C PRO A 330 -4.44 32.20 4.94
N ALA A 331 -3.82 31.83 3.83
CA ALA A 331 -3.91 30.49 3.27
C ALA A 331 -2.67 29.69 3.70
N TRP A 332 -2.89 28.51 4.28
CA TRP A 332 -1.85 27.60 4.74
C TRP A 332 -1.49 26.62 3.63
N GLY A 333 -0.35 26.83 2.98
CA GLY A 333 0.11 26.01 1.86
C GLY A 333 0.77 24.70 2.29
N ASP A 334 1.40 24.69 3.46
CA ASP A 334 2.18 23.53 3.93
C ASP A 334 1.76 23.11 5.33
N PHE A 335 1.63 21.80 5.51
CA PHE A 335 1.35 21.14 6.79
C PHE A 335 2.30 19.97 6.95
N THR A 336 2.74 19.69 8.19
CA THR A 336 3.62 18.57 8.47
C THR A 336 3.27 17.96 9.81
N LEU A 337 3.02 16.64 9.81
CA LEU A 337 3.07 15.83 11.01
C LEU A 337 4.44 15.16 11.08
N ARG A 338 5.17 15.36 12.18
CA ARG A 338 6.48 14.75 12.40
C ARG A 338 6.44 13.92 13.68
N GLN A 339 6.72 12.63 13.55
CA GLN A 339 6.90 11.70 14.66
C GLN A 339 8.34 11.19 14.66
N PRO A 340 9.29 11.91 15.31
CA PRO A 340 10.71 11.57 15.26
C PRO A 340 11.09 10.41 16.18
N ASN A 341 10.21 10.00 17.10
CA ASN A 341 10.43 8.92 18.05
C ASN A 341 9.14 8.11 18.28
N SER A 342 9.21 7.10 19.15
CA SER A 342 8.09 6.23 19.46
C SER A 342 6.99 6.89 20.27
N ASP A 343 7.18 8.08 20.84
CA ASP A 343 6.36 8.55 21.97
C ASP A 343 5.75 9.93 21.77
N GLY A 344 6.05 10.62 20.66
CA GLY A 344 5.52 11.95 20.41
C GLY A 344 5.49 12.33 18.92
N PHE A 345 4.45 13.05 18.52
CA PHE A 345 4.40 13.76 17.25
C PHE A 345 4.06 15.23 17.44
N THR A 346 4.44 16.03 16.45
CA THR A 346 4.05 17.44 16.33
C THR A 346 3.37 17.68 14.98
N ILE A 347 2.37 18.56 14.96
CA ILE A 347 1.78 19.12 13.75
C ILE A 347 2.21 20.58 13.66
N THR A 348 2.79 20.95 12.53
CA THR A 348 3.14 22.33 12.21
C THR A 348 2.56 22.72 10.86
N LYS A 349 2.37 24.03 10.65
CA LYS A 349 1.93 24.57 9.36
C LYS A 349 2.66 25.87 9.02
N ARG A 350 2.71 26.20 7.74
CA ARG A 350 3.14 27.53 7.26
C ARG A 350 2.35 27.97 6.05
N THR A 351 2.37 29.27 5.78
CA THR A 351 1.66 29.86 4.64
C THR A 351 2.27 29.44 3.31
N LYS A 352 3.59 29.60 3.14
CA LYS A 352 4.35 29.21 1.95
C LYS A 352 5.86 29.16 2.26
N PRO A 353 6.70 28.61 1.37
CA PRO A 353 8.16 28.67 1.50
C PRO A 353 8.68 30.10 1.73
N GLY A 354 9.72 30.23 2.55
CA GLY A 354 10.27 31.53 2.98
C GLY A 354 9.59 32.16 4.20
N HIS A 355 8.55 31.53 4.76
CA HIS A 355 7.91 31.95 6.01
C HIS A 355 8.12 30.94 7.14
N GLY A 356 8.02 31.41 8.38
CA GLY A 356 8.13 30.60 9.58
C GLY A 356 7.03 29.55 9.72
N TRP A 357 7.37 28.46 10.37
CA TRP A 357 6.42 27.43 10.80
C TRP A 357 5.74 27.84 12.10
N ILE A 358 4.48 27.46 12.25
CA ILE A 358 3.68 27.66 13.45
C ILE A 358 3.29 26.29 13.98
N ASP A 359 3.49 26.10 15.28
CA ASP A 359 3.05 24.91 16.00
C ASP A 359 1.53 24.88 16.08
N VAL A 360 0.94 23.72 15.78
CA VAL A 360 -0.51 23.54 15.74
C VAL A 360 -0.96 22.64 16.88
N ASP A 361 -0.37 21.47 17.01
CA ASP A 361 -0.78 20.46 17.98
C ASP A 361 0.37 19.47 18.26
N THR A 362 0.34 18.84 19.43
CA THR A 362 1.25 17.77 19.81
C THR A 362 0.51 16.71 20.62
N ALA A 363 0.89 15.45 20.43
CA ALA A 363 0.37 14.34 21.23
C ALA A 363 1.39 13.19 21.21
N GLY A 364 1.02 12.01 21.70
CA GLY A 364 1.90 10.85 21.70
C GLY A 364 2.08 10.21 20.30
N ARG A 365 1.38 9.11 20.00
CA ARG A 365 1.59 8.28 18.81
C ARG A 365 0.52 8.50 17.73
N ALA A 366 0.90 9.06 16.60
CA ALA A 366 0.01 9.12 15.44
C ALA A 366 -0.10 7.72 14.80
N PRO A 367 -1.29 7.29 14.38
CA PRO A 367 -1.48 6.02 13.67
C PRO A 367 -1.00 6.06 12.20
N GLY A 368 -0.44 7.18 11.73
CA GLY A 368 0.19 7.28 10.41
C GLY A 368 -0.78 7.50 9.24
N LEU A 369 -1.86 8.25 9.43
CA LEU A 369 -2.82 8.61 8.37
C LEU A 369 -2.87 10.13 8.16
N GLY A 370 -2.75 10.54 6.90
CA GLY A 370 -3.01 11.89 6.44
C GLY A 370 -4.01 11.89 5.28
N ALA A 371 -4.84 12.92 5.19
CA ALA A 371 -5.74 13.10 4.06
C ALA A 371 -5.69 14.54 3.55
N LEU A 372 -5.68 14.66 2.24
CA LEU A 372 -5.73 15.91 1.52
C LEU A 372 -6.91 15.82 0.55
N ARG A 373 -7.91 16.68 0.71
CA ARG A 373 -9.13 16.65 -0.13
C ARG A 373 -9.61 18.03 -0.51
N ASP A 374 -10.15 18.15 -1.71
CA ASP A 374 -11.18 19.12 -2.04
C ASP A 374 -12.46 18.32 -2.35
N ARG A 375 -13.64 18.79 -1.94
CA ARG A 375 -14.94 18.07 -2.02
C ARG A 375 -14.98 16.56 -1.81
#